data_AF-A0A1W2BEG4-F1
#
_entry.id   AF-A0A1W2BEG4-F1
#
_cell.length_a   1.000
_cell.length_b   1.000
_cell.length_c   1.000
_cell.angle_alpha   90.00
_cell.angle_beta   90.00
_cell.angle_gamma   90.00
#
_symmetry.space_group_name_H-M   'P 1'
#
loop_
_entity.id
_entity.type
_entity.pdbx_description
1 polymer ?
#
loop_
_entity_poly.entity_id
_entity_poly.type
_entity_poly.pdbx_seq_one_letter_code
_entity_poly.pdbx_strand_id
1 'polypeptide(L)'
;MREKIITFLIELGCVYTIVSVGGAIANMIVGGQTNNLNVIVMFMTCFIGTFVLNLHKLFDKVSPLLMIVVQYLAACALCAVMILIVGWIEGESVSPRGWYEFYRSFTIPYVILAGYYYYRVFSDTKKQEDLIKEIQENASEGK
;
A
#
# COMPACT_ATOMS: atom_id res chain seq x y z
N MET A 1 1.60 4.09 -23.41
CA MET A 1 0.66 3.12 -22.81
C MET A 1 1.31 1.74 -22.65
N ARG A 2 1.91 1.17 -23.71
CA ARG A 2 2.65 -0.09 -23.67
C ARG A 2 3.74 -0.13 -22.58
N GLU A 3 4.58 0.89 -22.47
CA GLU A 3 5.65 0.95 -21.45
C GLU A 3 5.09 0.90 -20.02
N LYS A 4 4.03 1.68 -19.73
CA LYS A 4 3.37 1.67 -18.41
C LYS A 4 2.82 0.28 -18.04
N ILE A 5 2.27 -0.44 -19.02
CA ILE A 5 1.78 -1.81 -18.83
C ILE A 5 2.94 -2.77 -18.57
N ILE A 6 4.04 -2.65 -19.31
CA ILE A 6 5.23 -3.49 -19.11
C ILE A 6 5.81 -3.26 -17.71
N THR A 7 5.98 -2.00 -17.29
CA THR A 7 6.45 -1.66 -15.94
C THR A 7 5.54 -2.26 -14.87
N PHE A 8 4.22 -2.13 -15.03
CA PHE A 8 3.25 -2.72 -14.11
C PHE A 8 3.39 -4.24 -14.01
N LEU A 9 3.52 -4.93 -15.15
CA LEU A 9 3.67 -6.40 -15.17
C LEU A 9 4.99 -6.85 -14.54
N ILE A 10 6.07 -6.11 -14.74
CA ILE A 10 7.37 -6.37 -14.10
C ILE A 10 7.25 -6.19 -12.58
N GLU A 11 6.69 -5.07 -12.12
CA GLU A 11 6.46 -4.80 -10.70
C GLU A 11 5.62 -5.91 -10.05
N LEU A 12 4.52 -6.30 -10.72
CA LEU A 12 3.67 -7.40 -10.29
C LEU A 12 4.43 -8.73 -10.19
N GLY A 13 5.23 -9.06 -11.21
CA GLY A 13 6.02 -10.28 -11.23
C GLY A 13 7.05 -10.34 -10.10
N CYS A 14 7.75 -9.22 -9.85
CA CYS A 14 8.71 -9.12 -8.75
C CYS A 14 8.04 -9.29 -7.38
N VAL A 15 6.96 -8.56 -7.12
CA VAL A 15 6.22 -8.64 -5.85
C VAL A 15 5.66 -10.05 -5.65
N TYR A 16 5.04 -10.63 -6.67
CA TYR A 16 4.50 -11.98 -6.60
C TYR A 16 5.59 -13.02 -6.35
N THR A 17 6.76 -12.90 -6.97
CA THR A 17 7.88 -13.82 -6.73
C THR A 17 8.34 -13.75 -5.28
N ILE A 18 8.52 -12.55 -4.72
CA ILE A 18 8.95 -12.36 -3.33
C ILE A 18 7.91 -12.97 -2.37
N VAL A 19 6.63 -12.66 -2.58
CA VAL A 19 5.54 -13.11 -1.73
C VAL A 19 5.33 -14.62 -1.83
N SER A 20 5.40 -15.20 -3.03
CA SER A 20 5.26 -16.64 -3.25
C SER A 20 6.41 -17.46 -2.67
N VAL A 21 7.66 -17.02 -2.87
CA VAL A 21 8.84 -17.67 -2.27
C VAL A 21 8.80 -17.54 -0.74
N GLY A 22 8.47 -16.37 -0.22
CA GLY A 22 8.31 -16.16 1.22
C GLY A 22 7.21 -17.03 1.82
N GLY A 23 6.06 -17.14 1.15
CA GLY A 23 4.97 -18.02 1.55
C GLY A 23 5.35 -19.51 1.53
N ALA A 24 6.12 -19.94 0.52
CA ALA A 24 6.63 -21.31 0.47
C ALA A 24 7.58 -21.63 1.64
N ILE A 25 8.50 -20.72 1.95
CA ILE A 25 9.40 -20.86 3.10
C ILE A 25 8.61 -20.92 4.42
N ALA A 26 7.63 -20.03 4.60
CA ALA A 26 6.77 -20.03 5.78
C ALA A 26 6.00 -21.35 5.94
N ASN A 27 5.45 -21.88 4.84
CA ASN A 27 4.76 -23.16 4.82
C ASN A 27 5.69 -24.33 5.16
N MET A 28 6.94 -24.32 4.69
CA MET A 28 7.94 -25.33 5.06
C MET A 28 8.26 -25.33 6.57
N ILE A 29 8.26 -24.16 7.22
CA ILE A 29 8.55 -24.04 8.66
C ILE A 29 7.34 -24.47 9.51
N VAL A 30 6.13 -24.06 9.11
CA VAL A 30 4.90 -24.25 9.90
C VAL A 30 4.21 -25.59 9.59
N GLY A 31 4.64 -26.29 8.53
CA GLY A 31 4.02 -27.54 8.08
C GLY A 31 2.71 -27.32 7.31
N GLY A 32 2.50 -26.13 6.75
CA GLY A 32 1.31 -25.79 5.97
C GLY A 32 1.39 -26.30 4.53
N GLN A 33 0.23 -26.51 3.90
CA GLN A 33 0.14 -26.85 2.48
C GLN A 33 -0.40 -25.67 1.67
N THR A 34 0.23 -25.40 0.52
CA THR A 34 -0.26 -24.42 -0.44
C THR A 34 -1.23 -25.10 -1.40
N ASN A 35 -2.50 -24.73 -1.38
CA ASN A 35 -3.48 -25.16 -2.39
C ASN A 35 -3.57 -24.13 -3.54
N ASN A 36 -4.15 -24.50 -4.68
CA ASN A 36 -4.40 -23.66 -5.84
C ASN A 36 -5.14 -22.36 -5.48
N LEU A 37 -6.11 -22.44 -4.56
CA LEU A 37 -6.81 -21.28 -4.02
C LEU A 37 -5.87 -20.31 -3.30
N ASN A 38 -4.95 -20.81 -2.47
CA ASN A 38 -3.96 -19.97 -1.78
C ASN A 38 -3.06 -19.25 -2.79
N VAL A 39 -2.63 -19.95 -3.85
CA VAL A 39 -1.81 -19.36 -4.91
C VAL A 39 -2.57 -18.23 -5.63
N ILE A 40 -3.85 -18.45 -5.97
CA ILE A 40 -4.69 -17.45 -6.61
C ILE A 40 -4.90 -16.24 -5.70
N VAL A 41 -5.21 -16.46 -4.41
CA VAL A 41 -5.40 -15.38 -3.43
C VAL A 41 -4.11 -14.58 -3.23
N MET A 42 -2.95 -15.23 -3.17
CA MET A 42 -1.65 -14.55 -3.09
C MET A 42 -1.41 -13.69 -4.33
N PHE A 43 -1.66 -14.23 -5.53
CA PHE A 43 -1.51 -13.48 -6.77
C PHE A 43 -2.45 -12.27 -6.82
N MET A 44 -3.73 -12.45 -6.48
CA MET A 44 -4.73 -11.38 -6.46
C MET A 44 -4.37 -10.29 -5.45
N THR A 45 -3.85 -10.66 -4.28
CA THR A 45 -3.37 -9.70 -3.27
C THR A 45 -2.19 -8.88 -3.80
N CYS A 46 -1.23 -9.53 -4.48
CA CYS A 46 -0.10 -8.84 -5.12
C CYS A 46 -0.60 -7.90 -6.24
N PHE A 47 -1.56 -8.35 -7.05
CA PHE A 47 -2.17 -7.56 -8.10
C PHE A 47 -2.84 -6.29 -7.55
N ILE A 48 -3.68 -6.44 -6.52
CA ILE A 48 -4.36 -5.31 -5.86
C ILE A 48 -3.34 -4.34 -5.28
N GLY A 49 -2.33 -4.84 -4.56
CA GLY A 49 -1.27 -4.01 -3.99
C GLY A 49 -0.53 -3.19 -5.06
N THR A 50 -0.05 -3.84 -6.12
CA THR A 50 0.65 -3.17 -7.23
C THR A 50 -0.27 -2.20 -7.97
N PHE A 51 -1.55 -2.54 -8.14
CA PHE A 51 -2.54 -1.66 -8.77
C PHE A 51 -2.79 -0.39 -7.95
N VAL A 52 -3.04 -0.54 -6.65
CA VAL A 52 -3.27 0.60 -5.75
C VAL A 52 -2.04 1.50 -5.67
N LEU A 53 -0.84 0.91 -5.63
CA LEU A 53 0.39 1.70 -5.69
C LEU A 53 0.49 2.46 -7.02
N ASN A 54 0.13 1.86 -8.14
CA ASN A 54 0.13 2.54 -9.44
C ASN A 54 -0.95 3.65 -9.58
N LEU A 55 -1.97 3.68 -8.72
CA LEU A 55 -2.93 4.80 -8.68
C LEU A 55 -2.25 6.13 -8.33
N HIS A 56 -1.08 6.14 -7.67
CA HIS A 56 -0.39 7.40 -7.34
C HIS A 56 -0.15 8.26 -8.58
N LYS A 57 0.21 7.62 -9.70
CA LYS A 57 0.54 8.27 -10.98
C LYS A 57 -0.66 8.98 -11.61
N LEU A 58 -1.89 8.70 -11.14
CA LEU A 58 -3.10 9.39 -11.58
C LEU A 58 -3.35 10.69 -10.81
N PHE A 59 -2.75 10.83 -9.62
CA PHE A 59 -3.04 11.89 -8.66
C PHE A 59 -1.85 12.83 -8.44
N ASP A 60 -0.95 12.97 -9.43
CA ASP A 60 0.22 13.86 -9.38
C ASP A 60 -0.11 15.34 -9.06
N LYS A 61 -1.38 15.75 -9.21
CA LYS A 61 -1.87 17.12 -8.92
C LYS A 61 -2.54 17.27 -7.55
N VAL A 62 -2.68 16.19 -6.79
CA VAL A 62 -3.42 16.16 -5.53
C VAL A 62 -2.44 16.15 -4.36
N SER A 63 -2.84 16.70 -3.21
CA SER A 63 -2.04 16.66 -1.98
C SER A 63 -1.59 15.21 -1.68
N PRO A 64 -0.29 14.96 -1.44
CA PRO A 64 0.22 13.65 -1.09
C PRO A 64 -0.52 12.99 0.09
N LEU A 65 -1.02 13.81 1.02
CA LEU A 65 -1.82 13.34 2.16
C LEU A 65 -3.15 12.74 1.72
N LEU A 66 -3.85 13.40 0.80
CA LEU A 66 -5.11 12.90 0.28
C LEU A 66 -4.89 11.63 -0.54
N MET A 67 -3.79 11.58 -1.30
CA MET A 67 -3.42 10.40 -2.09
C MET A 67 -3.19 9.16 -1.22
N ILE A 68 -2.46 9.33 -0.11
CA ILE A 68 -2.23 8.27 0.87
C ILE A 68 -3.59 7.71 1.34
N VAL A 69 -4.50 8.58 1.80
CA VAL A 69 -5.84 8.17 2.27
C VAL A 69 -6.64 7.44 1.18
N VAL A 70 -6.64 7.96 -0.05
CA VAL A 70 -7.33 7.32 -1.17
C VAL A 70 -6.77 5.94 -1.47
N GLN A 71 -5.44 5.76 -1.45
CA GLN A 71 -4.82 4.46 -1.66
C GLN A 71 -5.23 3.45 -0.59
N TYR A 72 -5.33 3.86 0.68
CA TYR A 72 -5.82 2.99 1.75
C TYR A 72 -7.26 2.57 1.56
N LEU A 73 -8.15 3.53 1.27
CA LEU A 73 -9.56 3.23 1.04
C LEU A 73 -9.74 2.31 -0.17
N ALA A 74 -9.00 2.56 -1.25
CA ALA A 74 -9.01 1.73 -2.45
C ALA A 74 -8.52 0.31 -2.16
N ALA A 75 -7.40 0.15 -1.45
CA ALA A 75 -6.89 -1.17 -1.09
C ALA A 75 -7.86 -1.93 -0.16
N CYS A 76 -8.39 -1.27 0.86
CA CYS A 76 -9.39 -1.85 1.76
C CYS A 76 -10.62 -2.33 0.97
N ALA A 77 -11.14 -1.51 0.06
CA ALA A 77 -12.30 -1.86 -0.75
C ALA A 77 -12.01 -3.04 -1.70
N LEU A 78 -10.89 -2.99 -2.43
CA LEU A 78 -10.53 -4.05 -3.38
C LEU A 78 -10.26 -5.39 -2.69
N CYS A 79 -9.54 -5.37 -1.58
CA CYS A 79 -9.30 -6.57 -0.78
C CYS A 79 -10.59 -7.10 -0.13
N ALA A 80 -11.49 -6.24 0.34
CA ALA A 80 -12.79 -6.65 0.85
C ALA A 80 -13.63 -7.34 -0.24
N VAL A 81 -13.67 -6.76 -1.44
CA VAL A 81 -14.36 -7.37 -2.60
C VAL A 81 -13.73 -8.72 -2.95
N MET A 82 -12.40 -8.82 -2.98
CA MET A 82 -11.71 -10.08 -3.22
C MET A 82 -12.09 -11.15 -2.18
N ILE A 83 -12.07 -10.79 -0.90
CA ILE A 83 -12.44 -11.69 0.20
C ILE A 83 -13.90 -12.15 0.08
N LEU A 84 -14.82 -11.26 -0.30
CA LEU A 84 -16.22 -11.62 -0.55
C LEU A 84 -16.36 -12.59 -1.74
N ILE A 85 -15.64 -12.37 -2.83
CA ILE A 85 -15.65 -13.26 -3.99
C ILE A 85 -15.13 -14.65 -3.61
N VAL A 86 -14.02 -14.72 -2.87
CA VAL A 86 -13.43 -15.99 -2.41
C VAL A 86 -14.38 -16.72 -1.47
N GLY A 87 -14.94 -16.04 -0.47
CA GLY A 87 -15.92 -16.65 0.43
C GLY A 87 -17.17 -17.15 -0.29
N TRP A 88 -17.62 -16.43 -1.33
CA TRP A 88 -18.76 -16.88 -2.14
C TRP A 88 -18.43 -18.13 -2.97
N ILE A 89 -17.20 -18.25 -3.49
CA ILE A 89 -16.72 -19.44 -4.22
C ILE A 89 -16.60 -20.65 -3.29
N GLU A 90 -16.12 -20.44 -2.06
CA GLU A 90 -15.96 -21.52 -1.06
C GLU A 90 -17.28 -21.90 -0.36
N GLY A 91 -18.33 -21.10 -0.53
CA GLY A 91 -19.63 -21.31 0.13
C GLY A 91 -19.63 -20.97 1.63
N GLU A 92 -18.54 -20.37 2.13
CA GLU A 92 -18.40 -19.97 3.53
C GLU A 92 -18.44 -18.44 3.67
N SER A 93 -19.26 -17.96 4.59
CA SER A 93 -19.28 -16.54 4.95
C SER A 93 -18.08 -16.20 5.81
N VAL A 94 -17.38 -15.12 5.47
CA VAL A 94 -16.26 -14.61 6.25
C VAL A 94 -16.75 -14.21 7.64
N SER A 95 -16.18 -14.84 8.67
CA SER A 95 -16.57 -14.56 10.06
C SER A 95 -16.33 -13.10 10.44
N PRO A 96 -17.10 -12.53 11.38
CA PRO A 96 -16.87 -11.17 11.88
C PRO A 96 -15.45 -10.97 12.42
N ARG A 97 -14.86 -12.02 13.00
CA ARG A 97 -13.47 -12.02 13.45
C ARG A 97 -12.47 -11.98 12.30
N GLY A 98 -12.75 -12.68 11.20
CA GLY A 98 -11.92 -12.63 9.99
C GLY A 98 -11.85 -11.23 9.38
N TRP A 99 -12.98 -10.52 9.32
CA TRP A 99 -13.01 -9.11 8.91
C TRP A 99 -12.18 -8.22 9.84
N TYR A 100 -12.34 -8.40 11.15
CA TYR A 100 -11.56 -7.63 12.13
C TYR A 100 -10.05 -7.86 11.98
N GLU A 101 -9.62 -9.11 11.83
CA GLU A 101 -8.21 -9.45 11.65
C GLU A 101 -7.64 -8.92 10.33
N PHE A 102 -8.43 -8.93 9.25
CA PHE A 102 -8.08 -8.30 7.97
C PHE A 102 -7.85 -6.79 8.12
N TYR A 103 -8.84 -6.07 8.65
CA TYR A 103 -8.73 -4.62 8.84
C TYR A 103 -7.58 -4.27 9.77
N ARG A 104 -7.41 -5.00 10.87
CA ARG A 104 -6.32 -4.76 11.82
C ARG A 104 -4.94 -4.93 11.15
N SER A 105 -4.77 -6.01 10.39
CA SER A 105 -3.50 -6.32 9.71
C SER A 105 -3.17 -5.30 8.62
N PHE A 106 -4.18 -4.72 7.98
CA PHE A 106 -3.97 -3.69 6.97
C PHE A 106 -3.78 -2.29 7.57
N THR A 107 -4.57 -1.94 8.58
CA THR A 107 -4.62 -0.60 9.19
C THR A 107 -3.41 -0.30 10.06
N ILE A 108 -2.95 -1.25 10.88
CA ILE A 108 -1.85 -0.98 11.82
C ILE A 108 -0.56 -0.60 11.08
N PRO A 109 -0.04 -1.41 10.14
CA PRO A 109 1.17 -1.05 9.40
C PRO A 109 1.00 0.24 8.62
N TYR A 110 -0.19 0.44 8.04
CA TYR A 110 -0.50 1.62 7.25
C TYR A 110 -0.46 2.91 8.09
N VAL A 111 -1.09 2.93 9.27
CA VAL A 111 -1.09 4.09 10.18
C VAL A 111 0.33 4.42 10.64
N ILE A 112 1.16 3.41 10.92
CA ILE A 112 2.57 3.62 11.28
C ILE A 112 3.34 4.30 10.14
N LEU A 113 3.21 3.80 8.92
CA LEU A 113 3.88 4.36 7.75
C LEU A 113 3.38 5.77 7.42
N ALA A 114 2.07 6.01 7.49
CA ALA A 114 1.46 7.31 7.27
C ALA A 114 1.91 8.32 8.34
N GLY A 115 1.98 7.90 9.61
CA GLY A 115 2.48 8.72 10.71
C GLY A 115 3.95 9.10 10.53
N TYR A 116 4.79 8.15 10.15
CA TYR A 116 6.20 8.41 9.82
C TYR A 116 6.35 9.41 8.66
N TYR A 117 5.56 9.22 7.59
CA TYR A 117 5.55 10.14 6.46
C TYR A 117 5.13 11.56 6.88
N TYR A 118 4.07 11.68 7.67
CA TYR A 118 3.57 12.98 8.16
C TYR A 118 4.63 13.70 9.00
N TYR A 119 5.30 13.00 9.92
CA TYR A 119 6.37 13.57 10.73
C TYR A 119 7.50 14.14 9.87
N ARG A 120 7.92 13.39 8.83
CA ARG A 120 8.97 13.82 7.92
C ARG A 120 8.57 15.07 7.13
N VAL A 121 7.36 15.07 6.55
CA VAL A 121 6.85 16.23 5.79
C VAL A 121 6.78 17.48 6.67
N PHE A 122 6.24 17.35 7.89
CA PHE A 122 6.15 18.47 8.83
C PHE A 122 7.54 19.02 9.20
N SER A 123 8.53 18.15 9.43
CA SER A 123 9.91 18.56 9.69
C SER A 123 10.53 19.30 8.50
N ASP A 124 10.33 18.80 7.28
CA ASP A 124 10.91 19.39 6.07
C ASP A 124 10.25 20.73 5.71
N THR A 125 8.94 20.88 5.94
CA THR A 125 8.24 22.16 5.78
C THR A 125 8.74 23.21 6.77
N LYS A 126 8.94 22.83 8.04
CA LYS A 126 9.47 23.77 9.05
C LYS A 126 10.88 24.26 8.70
N LYS A 127 11.75 23.36 8.26
CA LYS A 127 13.10 23.73 7.79
C LYS A 127 13.06 24.70 6.60
N GLN A 128 12.15 24.47 5.65
CA GLN A 128 12.00 25.36 4.50
C GLN A 128 11.48 26.74 4.92
N GLU A 129 10.56 26.81 5.87
CA GLU A 129 10.06 28.08 6.41
C GLU A 129 11.18 28.86 7.13
N ASP A 130 11.99 28.17 7.95
CA ASP A 130 13.11 28.78 8.66
C ASP A 130 14.17 29.33 7.68
N LEU A 131 14.49 28.58 6.61
CA LEU A 131 15.39 29.03 5.54
C LEU A 131 14.85 30.24 4.78
N ILE A 132 13.54 30.28 4.50
CA ILE A 132 12.91 31.42 3.83
C ILE A 132 12.97 32.68 4.71
N LYS A 133 12.74 32.54 6.02
CA LYS A 133 12.87 33.65 6.98
C LYS A 133 14.29 34.18 7.03
N GLU A 134 15.29 33.29 7.11
CA GLU A 134 16.70 33.67 7.11
C GLU A 134 17.10 34.44 5.83
N ILE A 135 16.60 34.02 4.66
CA ILE A 135 16.82 34.75 3.39
C ILE A 135 16.15 36.13 3.42
N GLN A 136 14.94 36.24 3.95
CA GLN A 136 14.19 37.50 4.03
C GLN A 136 14.85 38.49 5.01
N GLU A 137 15.32 38.01 6.15
CA GLU A 137 16.00 38.82 7.17
C GLU A 137 17.36 39.34 6.63
N ASN A 138 18.18 38.47 6.05
CA ASN A 138 19.45 38.86 5.43
C ASN A 138 19.27 39.85 4.26
N ALA A 139 18.20 39.71 3.47
CA ALA A 139 17.88 40.66 2.39
C ALA A 139 17.40 42.03 2.90
N SER A 140 16.88 42.09 4.14
CA SER A 140 16.41 43.33 4.77
C SER A 140 17.49 44.10 5.51
N GLU A 141 18.52 43.42 6.04
CA GLU A 141 19.68 44.04 6.70
C GLU A 141 20.76 44.55 5.72
N GLY A 142 20.72 44.10 4.46
CA GLY A 142 21.61 44.56 3.38
C GLY A 142 21.20 45.87 2.70
N LYS A 143 20.26 46.63 3.29
CA LYS A 143 19.81 47.97 2.86
C LYS A 143 20.14 49.01 3.91
#